data_AF-A0A7Y3KFP5-F1
#
_entry.id   AF-A0A7Y3KFP5-F1
#
_cell.length_a   1.000
_cell.length_b   1.000
_cell.length_c   1.000
_cell.angle_alpha   90.00
_cell.angle_beta   90.00
_cell.angle_gamma   90.00
#
_symmetry.space_group_name_H-M   'P 1'
#
loop_
_entity.id
_entity.type
_entity.pdbx_description
1 polymer ?
#
loop_
_entity_poly.entity_id
_entity_poly.type
_entity_poly.pdbx_seq_one_letter_code
_entity_poly.pdbx_strand_id
1 'polypeptide(L)'
;MITDAQVFLVSWAQVKNALFLDPQDTAYQAALQRVEERLKEDFSIDEMQLMTRDQEAYTVAYKRHGKMHLLPIDADEIEDFT
;
A
#
# COMPACT_ATOMS: atom_id res chain seq x y z
N MET A 1 -15.25 10.45 -2.25
CA MET A 1 -14.68 9.98 -3.52
C MET A 1 -13.28 9.47 -3.21
N ILE A 2 -13.03 8.20 -3.47
CA ILE A 2 -11.69 7.62 -3.43
C ILE A 2 -10.92 8.17 -4.64
N THR A 3 -9.72 8.66 -4.41
CA THR A 3 -8.83 9.14 -5.49
C THR A 3 -8.06 7.97 -6.10
N ASP A 4 -7.66 8.07 -7.37
CA ASP A 4 -6.85 7.03 -8.02
C ASP A 4 -5.60 6.69 -7.20
N ALA A 5 -4.93 7.70 -6.62
CA ALA A 5 -3.78 7.49 -5.73
C ALA A 5 -4.11 6.61 -4.50
N GLN A 6 -5.30 6.77 -3.92
CA GLN A 6 -5.73 5.96 -2.78
C GLN A 6 -5.97 4.51 -3.20
N VAL A 7 -6.53 4.27 -4.40
CA VAL A 7 -6.68 2.91 -4.93
C VAL A 7 -5.31 2.24 -5.04
N PHE A 8 -4.32 2.93 -5.60
CA PHE A 8 -2.96 2.39 -5.70
C PHE A 8 -2.29 2.18 -4.33
N LEU A 9 -2.54 3.04 -3.34
CA LEU A 9 -2.04 2.86 -1.98
C LEU A 9 -2.67 1.64 -1.28
N VAL A 10 -3.95 1.37 -1.52
CA VAL A 10 -4.62 0.15 -1.04
C VAL A 10 -4.02 -1.08 -1.72
N SER A 11 -3.86 -1.07 -3.06
CA SER A 11 -3.20 -2.17 -3.77
C SER A 11 -1.76 -2.40 -3.30
N TRP A 12 -1.02 -1.33 -3.00
CA TRP A 12 0.32 -1.43 -2.42
C TRP A 12 0.27 -2.13 -1.05
N ALA A 13 -0.66 -1.76 -0.19
CA ALA A 13 -0.83 -2.36 1.14
C ALA A 13 -1.21 -3.85 1.05
N GLN A 14 -2.13 -4.21 0.16
CA GLN A 14 -2.52 -5.60 -0.11
C GLN A 14 -1.32 -6.46 -0.53
N VAL A 15 -0.55 -6.00 -1.54
CA VAL A 15 0.62 -6.75 -2.02
C VAL A 15 1.72 -6.80 -0.95
N LYS A 16 1.90 -5.72 -0.16
CA LYS A 16 2.86 -5.69 0.95
C LYS A 16 2.48 -6.70 2.04
N ASN A 17 1.20 -6.83 2.36
CA ASN A 17 0.69 -7.82 3.29
C ASN A 17 0.87 -9.25 2.75
N ALA A 18 0.57 -9.49 1.46
CA ALA A 18 0.82 -10.77 0.82
C ALA A 18 2.30 -11.19 0.89
N LEU A 19 3.23 -10.26 0.63
CA LEU A 19 4.68 -10.50 0.78
C LEU A 19 5.14 -10.68 2.22
N PHE A 20 4.41 -10.13 3.20
CA PHE A 20 4.69 -10.42 4.60
C PHE A 20 4.37 -11.89 4.93
N LEU A 21 3.30 -12.44 4.35
CA LEU A 21 2.90 -13.85 4.51
C LEU A 21 3.78 -14.81 3.70
N ASP A 22 4.13 -14.46 2.46
CA ASP A 22 5.05 -15.22 1.62
C ASP A 22 6.14 -14.30 1.01
N PRO A 23 7.27 -14.10 1.71
CA PRO A 23 8.33 -13.21 1.25
C PRO A 23 9.05 -13.64 -0.04
N GLN A 24 8.90 -14.90 -0.46
CA GLN A 24 9.60 -15.47 -1.61
C GLN A 24 8.73 -15.50 -2.88
N ASP A 25 7.48 -15.04 -2.80
CA ASP A 25 6.61 -14.97 -3.97
C ASP A 25 7.11 -13.89 -4.95
N THR A 26 7.79 -14.36 -6.00
CA THR A 26 8.34 -13.50 -7.05
C THR A 26 7.29 -12.75 -7.87
N ALA A 27 6.06 -13.26 -7.95
CA ALA A 27 4.96 -12.57 -8.63
C ALA A 27 4.51 -11.36 -7.80
N TYR A 28 4.37 -11.50 -6.49
CA TYR A 28 4.06 -10.38 -5.61
C TYR A 28 5.21 -9.38 -5.50
N GLN A 29 6.47 -9.82 -5.51
CA GLN A 29 7.61 -8.90 -5.55
C GLN A 29 7.57 -8.02 -6.81
N ALA A 30 7.32 -8.62 -7.98
CA ALA A 30 7.19 -7.89 -9.24
C ALA A 30 5.95 -6.97 -9.26
N ALA A 31 4.84 -7.40 -8.67
CA ALA A 31 3.64 -6.59 -8.54
C ALA A 31 3.88 -5.38 -7.62
N LEU A 32 4.54 -5.57 -6.48
CA LEU A 32 4.88 -4.50 -5.54
C LEU A 32 5.72 -3.44 -6.24
N GLN A 33 6.78 -3.86 -6.95
CA GLN A 33 7.64 -2.95 -7.69
C GLN A 33 6.84 -2.10 -8.71
N ARG A 34 5.95 -2.73 -9.49
CA ARG A 34 5.12 -2.00 -10.48
C ARG A 34 4.17 -1.01 -9.83
N VAL A 35 3.59 -1.35 -8.67
CA VAL A 35 2.71 -0.45 -7.93
C VAL A 35 3.50 0.73 -7.37
N GLU A 36 4.69 0.48 -6.81
CA GLU A 36 5.58 1.52 -6.30
C GLU A 36 6.05 2.47 -7.41
N GLU A 37 6.39 1.95 -8.59
CA GLU A 37 6.74 2.75 -9.78
C GLU A 37 5.59 3.68 -10.19
N ARG A 38 4.35 3.17 -10.29
CA ARG A 38 3.18 3.99 -10.63
C ARG A 38 2.87 5.03 -9.55
N LEU A 39 2.98 4.67 -8.27
CA LEU A 39 2.81 5.61 -7.15
C LEU A 39 3.78 6.78 -7.22
N LYS A 40 5.02 6.50 -7.62
CA LYS A 40 6.05 7.52 -7.82
C LYS A 40 5.80 8.37 -9.06
N GLU A 41 5.59 7.74 -10.22
CA GLU A 41 5.48 8.43 -11.51
C GLU A 41 4.19 9.24 -11.64
N ASP A 42 3.05 8.64 -11.30
CA ASP A 42 1.74 9.25 -11.54
C ASP A 42 1.31 10.17 -10.38
N PHE A 43 1.77 9.89 -9.16
CA PHE A 43 1.26 10.56 -7.95
C PHE A 43 2.33 11.25 -7.09
N SER A 44 3.62 11.17 -7.47
CA SER A 44 4.74 11.73 -6.71
C SER A 44 4.80 11.23 -5.26
N ILE A 45 4.54 9.94 -5.06
CA ILE A 45 4.63 9.24 -3.78
C ILE A 45 5.90 8.38 -3.79
N ASP A 46 6.88 8.74 -2.97
CA ASP A 46 8.25 8.22 -3.02
C ASP A 46 8.65 7.41 -1.78
N GLU A 47 7.94 7.57 -0.67
CA GLU A 47 8.16 6.83 0.57
C GLU A 47 6.82 6.31 1.09
N MET A 48 6.75 5.02 1.45
CA MET A 48 5.54 4.36 1.97
C MET A 48 5.90 3.36 3.06
N GLN A 49 5.06 3.29 4.10
CA GLN A 49 5.18 2.34 5.19
C GLN A 49 3.78 1.85 5.60
N LEU A 50 3.64 0.52 5.71
CA LEU A 50 2.44 -0.11 6.23
C LEU A 50 2.60 -0.27 7.74
N MET A 51 1.70 0.34 8.50
CA MET A 51 1.68 0.29 9.95
C MET A 51 0.41 -0.43 10.41
N THR A 52 0.55 -1.41 11.30
CA THR A 52 -0.60 -1.99 12.00
C THR A 52 -0.93 -1.10 13.20
N ARG A 53 -2.17 -0.63 13.28
CA ARG A 53 -2.61 0.28 14.35
C ARG A 53 -3.45 -0.46 15.41
N ASP A 54 -4.25 -1.43 15.00
CA ASP A 54 -5.08 -2.31 15.82
C ASP A 54 -5.51 -3.55 14.99
N GLN A 55 -6.39 -4.42 15.53
CA GLN A 55 -6.88 -5.61 14.81
C GLN A 55 -7.86 -5.29 13.68
N GLU A 56 -8.34 -4.05 13.59
CA GLU A 56 -9.45 -3.68 12.69
C GLU A 56 -8.98 -2.80 11.53
N ALA A 57 -7.82 -2.16 11.64
CA ALA A 57 -7.30 -1.27 10.62
C ALA A 57 -5.77 -1.26 10.49
N TYR A 58 -5.34 -1.07 9.25
CA TYR A 58 -3.99 -0.66 8.91
C TYR A 58 -3.93 0.85 8.67
N THR A 59 -2.72 1.39 8.69
CA THR A 59 -2.45 2.75 8.23
C THR A 59 -1.27 2.74 7.28
N VAL A 60 -1.48 3.25 6.07
CA VAL A 60 -0.39 3.55 5.14
C VAL A 60 0.10 4.96 5.43
N ALA A 61 1.31 5.06 5.95
CA ALA A 61 2.04 6.32 6.02
C ALA A 61 2.78 6.52 4.70
N TYR A 62 2.58 7.65 4.03
CA TYR A 62 3.23 7.92 2.76
C TYR A 62 3.62 9.39 2.61
N LYS A 63 4.71 9.63 1.89
CA LYS A 63 5.20 10.97 1.59
C LYS A 63 4.77 11.36 0.19
N ARG A 64 4.19 12.55 0.06
CA ARG A 64 3.81 13.14 -1.23
C ARG A 64 4.25 14.59 -1.27
N HIS A 65 5.03 14.97 -2.28
CA HIS A 65 5.62 16.31 -2.40
C HIS A 65 6.33 16.79 -1.11
N GLY A 66 7.05 15.89 -0.44
CA GLY A 66 7.77 16.20 0.80
C GLY A 66 6.91 16.27 2.07
N LYS A 67 5.59 16.11 1.97
CA LYS A 67 4.68 16.10 3.11
C LYS A 67 4.26 14.68 3.47
N MET A 68 4.22 14.38 4.77
CA MET A 68 3.73 13.11 5.28
C MET A 68 2.19 13.08 5.31
N HIS A 69 1.61 11.97 4.88
CA HIS A 69 0.19 11.69 4.85
C HIS A 69 -0.08 10.33 5.51
N LEU A 70 -1.25 10.19 6.10
CA LEU A 70 -1.72 8.96 6.72
C LEU A 70 -3.04 8.57 6.06
N LEU A 71 -3.12 7.33 5.57
CA LEU A 71 -4.32 6.73 5.02
C LEU A 71 -4.72 5.54 5.91
N PRO A 72 -5.75 5.66 6.76
CA PRO A 72 -6.35 4.51 7.41
C PRO A 72 -7.07 3.65 6.35
N ILE A 73 -6.94 2.33 6.48
CA ILE A 73 -7.54 1.33 5.61
C ILE A 73 -8.08 0.21 6.50
N ASP A 74 -9.32 -0.20 6.30
CA ASP A 74 -9.93 -1.28 7.07
C ASP A 74 -9.18 -2.60 6.79
N ALA A 75 -9.04 -3.46 7.80
CA ALA A 75 -8.23 -4.66 7.69
C ALA A 75 -8.79 -5.65 6.65
N ASP A 76 -10.11 -5.70 6.48
CA ASP A 76 -10.76 -6.51 5.45
C ASP A 76 -10.34 -6.08 4.03
N GLU A 77 -10.16 -4.79 3.76
CA GLU A 77 -9.66 -4.33 2.46
C GLU A 77 -8.22 -4.78 2.16
N ILE A 78 -7.42 -5.15 3.16
CA ILE A 78 -6.02 -5.57 2.99
C ILE A 78 -5.84 -7.09 3.09
N GLU A 79 -6.67 -7.74 3.90
CA GLU A 79 -6.58 -9.18 4.20
C GLU A 79 -7.53 -10.02 3.34
N ASP A 80 -8.60 -9.43 2.77
CA ASP A 80 -9.52 -10.16 1.91
C ASP A 80 -8.98 -10.23 0.48
N PHE A 81 -8.43 -11.38 0.13
CA PHE A 81 -7.91 -11.71 -1.20
C PHE A 81 -8.96 -12.41 -2.10
N THR A 82 -10.27 -12.35 -1.78
CA THR A 82 -11.31 -13.07 -2.54
C THR A 82 -11.62 -12.53 -3.93
#